data_AF-A0A958XZG0-F1
#
_entry.id   AF-A0A958XZG0-F1
#
_cell.length_a   1.000
_cell.length_b   1.000
_cell.length_c   1.000
_cell.angle_alpha   90.00
_cell.angle_beta   90.00
_cell.angle_gamma   90.00
#
_symmetry.space_group_name_H-M   'P 1'
#
loop_
_entity.id
_entity.type
_entity.pdbx_description
1 polymer ?
#
loop_
_entity_poly.entity_id
_entity_poly.type
_entity_poly.pdbx_seq_one_letter_code
_entity_poly.pdbx_strand_id
1 'polypeptide(L)'
;MDMTLSKILLSLLLLVSSIPAEEERPLYHFTAEKNWINDPNGMVYYEGEYHLFYQYNPLGDKWGHMSWGHAMSTDLISWSHLPLAIPETDDVMAFSGSAVVDWHNTSDFGKDGKPPLVAIYTGHRQGRQDQRLAFSNDRGRTWTQY
;
A
#
# COMPACT_ATOMS: atom_id res chain seq x y z
N MET A 1 55.16 -5.37 -12.65
CA MET A 1 53.92 -5.93 -12.05
C MET A 1 52.78 -5.11 -12.62
N ASP A 2 51.96 -5.75 -13.44
CA ASP A 2 51.11 -5.11 -14.44
C ASP A 2 49.94 -4.32 -13.80
N MET A 3 50.05 -2.99 -13.82
CA MET A 3 49.05 -2.07 -13.25
C MET A 3 47.74 -2.05 -14.04
N THR A 4 47.67 -2.74 -15.18
CA THR A 4 46.53 -2.74 -16.09
C THR A 4 45.48 -3.77 -15.69
N LEU A 5 45.88 -4.95 -15.18
CA LEU A 5 44.93 -5.94 -14.63
C LEU A 5 44.26 -5.44 -13.33
N SER A 6 45.01 -4.78 -12.44
CA SER A 6 44.47 -4.28 -11.17
C SER A 6 43.45 -3.17 -11.35
N LYS A 7 43.59 -2.33 -12.39
CA LYS A 7 42.61 -1.27 -12.71
C LYS A 7 41.34 -1.84 -13.33
N ILE A 8 41.47 -2.86 -14.19
CA ILE A 8 40.32 -3.56 -14.80
C ILE A 8 39.52 -4.32 -13.73
N LEU A 9 40.20 -4.99 -12.79
CA LEU A 9 39.54 -5.70 -11.68
C LEU A 9 38.86 -4.72 -10.70
N LEU A 10 39.45 -3.55 -10.43
CA LEU A 10 38.83 -2.53 -9.57
C LEU A 10 37.62 -1.87 -10.23
N SER A 11 37.66 -1.64 -11.55
CA SER A 11 36.50 -1.13 -12.30
C SER A 11 35.37 -2.14 -12.41
N LEU A 12 35.68 -3.45 -12.49
CA LEU A 12 34.67 -4.50 -12.44
C LEU A 12 34.05 -4.62 -11.03
N LEU A 13 34.85 -4.49 -9.97
CA LEU A 13 34.35 -4.48 -8.59
C LEU A 13 33.45 -3.26 -8.28
N LEU A 14 33.79 -2.09 -8.83
CA LEU A 14 32.99 -0.86 -8.67
C LEU A 14 31.68 -0.89 -9.47
N LEU A 15 31.63 -1.60 -10.61
CA LEU A 15 30.38 -1.78 -11.36
C LEU A 15 29.37 -2.69 -10.66
N VAL A 16 29.84 -3.66 -9.85
CA VAL A 16 28.97 -4.53 -9.02
C VAL A 16 28.38 -3.77 -7.82
N SER A 17 28.82 -2.54 -7.56
CA SER A 17 28.47 -1.79 -6.34
C SER A 17 27.19 -0.96 -6.42
N SER A 18 26.55 -0.85 -7.59
CA SER A 18 25.29 -0.12 -7.71
C SER A 18 24.51 -0.61 -8.93
N ILE A 19 23.78 -1.70 -8.74
CA ILE A 19 22.64 -1.98 -9.61
C ILE A 19 21.67 -0.81 -9.41
N PRO A 20 21.38 0.01 -10.44
CA PRO A 20 20.41 1.09 -10.31
C PRO A 20 19.08 0.51 -9.81
N ALA A 21 18.40 1.20 -8.90
CA ALA A 21 17.17 0.68 -8.25
C ALA A 21 16.06 0.23 -9.23
N GLU A 22 16.13 0.68 -10.49
CA GLU A 22 15.25 0.26 -11.57
C GLU A 22 15.49 -1.19 -12.02
N GLU A 23 16.72 -1.71 -11.91
CA GLU A 23 17.09 -3.05 -12.35
C GLU A 23 16.74 -4.14 -11.30
N GLU A 24 16.52 -3.77 -10.04
CA GLU A 24 16.02 -4.67 -8.97
C GLU A 24 14.50 -4.61 -8.77
N ARG A 25 13.76 -3.81 -9.54
CA ARG A 25 12.31 -3.68 -9.37
C ARG A 25 11.60 -4.93 -9.90
N PRO A 26 10.86 -5.69 -9.07
CA PRO A 26 10.13 -6.86 -9.53
C PRO A 26 9.11 -6.52 -10.62
N LEU A 27 9.07 -7.33 -11.69
CA LEU A 27 8.17 -7.11 -12.83
C LEU A 27 6.77 -7.71 -12.64
N TYR A 28 6.63 -8.73 -11.78
CA TYR A 28 5.40 -9.50 -11.59
C TYR A 28 4.98 -9.63 -10.12
N HIS A 29 5.69 -8.95 -9.21
CA HIS A 29 5.27 -8.78 -7.82
C HIS A 29 4.94 -7.31 -7.58
N PHE A 30 3.91 -7.05 -6.79
CA PHE A 30 3.54 -5.69 -6.44
C PHE A 30 4.68 -4.96 -5.70
N THR A 31 4.93 -3.72 -6.10
CA THR A 31 5.77 -2.76 -5.37
C THR A 31 5.08 -1.39 -5.42
N ALA A 32 5.14 -0.59 -4.36
CA ALA A 32 4.69 0.80 -4.43
C ALA A 32 5.55 1.60 -5.43
N GLU A 33 5.01 2.68 -5.99
CA GLU A 33 5.75 3.55 -6.91
C GLU A 33 7.04 4.08 -6.28
N LYS A 34 7.01 4.36 -4.98
CA LYS A 34 8.12 4.84 -4.15
C LYS A 34 7.91 4.41 -2.69
N ASN A 35 8.90 4.70 -1.84
CA ASN A 35 8.82 4.64 -0.37
C ASN A 35 8.62 3.25 0.25
N TRP A 36 8.47 3.23 1.58
CA TRP A 36 8.35 2.02 2.40
C TRP A 36 6.95 1.42 2.36
N ILE A 37 6.86 0.12 2.09
CA ILE A 37 5.65 -0.69 2.29
C ILE A 37 5.91 -1.85 3.26
N ASN A 38 4.85 -2.39 3.88
CA ASN A 38 4.91 -3.66 4.58
C ASN A 38 3.64 -4.50 4.34
N ASP A 39 2.87 -4.84 5.38
CA ASP A 39 1.77 -5.79 5.33
C ASP A 39 0.75 -5.47 4.23
N PRO A 40 0.24 -6.48 3.50
CA PRO A 40 -0.98 -6.29 2.70
C PRO A 40 -2.16 -6.06 3.64
N ASN A 41 -3.06 -5.17 3.25
CA ASN A 41 -4.24 -4.80 4.00
C ASN A 41 -5.47 -4.83 3.09
N GLY A 42 -6.65 -4.88 3.70
CA GLY A 42 -7.90 -4.54 3.01
C GLY A 42 -8.20 -5.34 1.73
N MET A 43 -7.60 -6.52 1.52
CA MET A 43 -7.74 -7.24 0.26
C MET A 43 -9.19 -7.64 0.03
N VAL A 44 -9.81 -7.09 -1.02
CA VAL A 44 -11.22 -7.30 -1.34
C VAL A 44 -11.42 -7.32 -2.85
N TYR A 45 -12.30 -8.21 -3.31
CA TYR A 45 -12.75 -8.23 -4.70
C TYR A 45 -14.14 -7.60 -4.79
N TYR A 46 -14.28 -6.59 -5.65
CA TYR A 46 -15.55 -5.88 -5.81
C TYR A 46 -15.73 -5.38 -7.25
N GLU A 47 -16.90 -5.63 -7.85
CA GLU A 47 -17.28 -5.16 -9.20
C GLU A 47 -16.20 -5.37 -10.29
N GLY A 48 -15.57 -6.55 -10.31
CA GLY A 48 -14.57 -6.90 -11.32
C GLY A 48 -13.12 -6.60 -10.94
N GLU A 49 -12.88 -5.98 -9.78
CA GLU A 49 -11.58 -5.44 -9.40
C GLU A 49 -11.08 -6.10 -8.10
N TYR A 50 -9.83 -6.56 -8.11
CA TYR A 50 -9.08 -6.88 -6.91
C TYR A 50 -8.47 -5.61 -6.35
N HIS A 51 -8.78 -5.29 -5.11
CA HIS A 51 -8.17 -4.19 -4.37
C HIS A 51 -7.08 -4.73 -3.47
N LEU A 52 -5.89 -4.14 -3.57
CA LEU A 52 -4.78 -4.35 -2.65
C LEU A 52 -4.51 -3.04 -1.93
N PHE A 53 -4.74 -3.04 -0.62
CA PHE A 53 -4.20 -2.01 0.26
C PHE A 53 -2.93 -2.52 0.89
N TYR A 54 -2.10 -1.62 1.39
CA TYR A 54 -0.85 -1.98 2.02
C TYR A 54 -0.42 -0.89 2.98
N GLN A 55 0.22 -1.29 4.07
CA GLN A 55 0.86 -0.36 4.97
C GLN A 55 1.92 0.42 4.20
N TYR A 56 1.84 1.75 4.26
CA TYR A 56 2.61 2.65 3.42
C TYR A 56 3.08 3.87 4.20
N ASN A 57 4.35 4.25 4.02
CA ASN A 57 4.84 5.56 4.46
C ASN A 57 4.86 6.52 3.25
N PRO A 58 3.89 7.44 3.10
CA PRO A 58 3.90 8.41 2.01
C PRO A 58 5.04 9.45 2.12
N LEU A 59 5.70 9.56 3.28
CA LEU A 59 6.70 10.58 3.58
C LEU A 59 8.16 10.07 3.52
N GLY A 60 8.41 8.77 3.36
CA GLY A 60 9.79 8.29 3.28
C GLY A 60 9.98 6.79 3.05
N ASP A 61 11.24 6.40 2.88
CA ASP A 61 11.69 5.03 2.59
C ASP A 61 11.98 4.19 3.86
N LYS A 62 11.50 4.66 5.02
CA LYS A 62 11.61 3.96 6.31
C LYS A 62 10.23 3.79 6.93
N TRP A 63 10.15 2.96 7.97
CA TRP A 63 8.94 2.82 8.76
C TRP A 63 8.60 4.13 9.50
N GLY A 64 7.33 4.52 9.49
CA GLY A 64 6.80 5.77 10.07
C GLY A 64 5.60 6.28 9.26
N HIS A 65 4.80 7.19 9.83
CA HIS A 65 3.65 7.80 9.13
C HIS A 65 2.71 6.81 8.44
N MET A 66 2.44 5.67 9.10
CA MET A 66 1.73 4.56 8.49
C MET A 66 0.32 4.95 8.07
N SER A 67 0.08 4.72 6.78
CA SER A 67 -1.15 4.97 6.04
C SER A 67 -1.47 3.73 5.20
N TRP A 68 -2.68 3.62 4.66
CA TRP A 68 -2.98 2.62 3.64
C TRP A 68 -2.75 3.18 2.25
N GLY A 69 -1.72 2.69 1.57
CA GLY A 69 -1.58 2.81 0.12
C GLY A 69 -2.61 1.92 -0.59
N HIS A 70 -2.87 2.19 -1.86
CA HIS A 70 -3.90 1.50 -2.61
C HIS A 70 -3.47 1.21 -4.06
N ALA A 71 -3.75 0.01 -4.51
CA ALA A 71 -3.69 -0.39 -5.90
C ALA A 71 -4.88 -1.29 -6.25
N MET A 72 -5.21 -1.34 -7.54
CA MET A 72 -6.21 -2.25 -8.07
C MET A 72 -5.65 -3.09 -9.21
N SER A 73 -6.24 -4.26 -9.43
CA SER A 73 -5.91 -5.14 -10.54
C SER A 73 -7.15 -5.89 -11.01
N THR A 74 -7.17 -6.30 -12.27
CA THR A 74 -8.18 -7.23 -12.82
C THR A 74 -7.65 -8.65 -12.99
N ASP A 75 -6.33 -8.87 -12.82
CA ASP A 75 -5.63 -10.12 -13.12
C ASP A 75 -4.65 -10.58 -12.01
N LEU A 76 -4.51 -9.82 -10.93
CA LEU A 76 -3.55 -10.00 -9.82
C LEU A 76 -2.06 -9.90 -10.20
N ILE A 77 -1.75 -9.52 -11.44
CA ILE A 77 -0.38 -9.41 -11.97
C ILE A 77 -0.08 -7.94 -12.28
N SER A 78 -0.97 -7.30 -13.05
CA SER A 78 -0.86 -5.92 -13.49
C SER A 78 -1.60 -5.02 -12.51
N TRP A 79 -0.90 -4.08 -11.87
CA TRP A 79 -1.46 -3.22 -10.83
C TRP A 79 -1.51 -1.76 -11.28
N SER A 80 -2.68 -1.14 -11.11
CA SER A 80 -2.86 0.31 -11.23
C SER A 80 -2.79 0.94 -9.85
N HIS A 81 -1.83 1.84 -9.63
CA HIS A 81 -1.72 2.61 -8.40
C HIS A 81 -2.87 3.61 -8.30
N LEU A 82 -3.48 3.69 -7.11
CA LEU A 82 -4.55 4.63 -6.80
C LEU A 82 -4.07 5.62 -5.73
N PRO A 83 -4.77 6.75 -5.54
CA PRO A 83 -4.47 7.67 -4.45
C PRO A 83 -4.44 6.97 -3.08
N LEU A 84 -3.74 7.59 -2.13
CA LEU A 84 -3.69 7.11 -0.74
C LEU A 84 -5.11 6.91 -0.19
N ALA A 85 -5.40 5.72 0.34
CA ALA A 85 -6.75 5.37 0.76
C ALA A 85 -7.06 5.89 2.16
N ILE A 86 -6.25 5.51 3.16
CA ILE A 86 -6.47 5.89 4.57
C ILE A 86 -5.20 6.57 5.07
N PRO A 87 -5.15 7.91 5.17
CA PRO A 87 -3.98 8.62 5.67
C PRO A 87 -3.84 8.48 7.19
N GLU A 88 -2.60 8.58 7.67
CA GLU A 88 -2.35 9.01 9.05
C GLU A 88 -3.07 10.33 9.31
N THR A 89 -3.86 10.39 10.39
CA THR A 89 -4.66 11.58 10.74
C THR A 89 -4.61 11.82 12.24
N ASP A 90 -4.41 13.06 12.66
CA ASP A 90 -4.31 13.49 14.08
C ASP A 90 -3.33 12.63 14.90
N ASP A 91 -2.11 12.41 14.39
CA ASP A 91 -1.09 11.56 15.00
C ASP A 91 -1.56 10.10 15.25
N VAL A 92 -2.56 9.64 14.50
CA VAL A 92 -2.99 8.24 14.49
C VAL A 92 -2.58 7.60 13.18
N MET A 93 -1.59 6.73 13.28
CA MET A 93 -1.19 5.88 12.18
C MET A 93 -2.28 4.85 11.89
N ALA A 94 -2.59 4.64 10.61
CA ALA A 94 -3.40 3.53 10.15
C ALA A 94 -2.50 2.29 10.05
N PHE A 95 -2.68 1.36 10.98
CA PHE A 95 -2.06 0.05 10.99
C PHE A 95 -2.90 -0.95 10.19
N SER A 96 -2.40 -2.19 10.11
CA SER A 96 -2.99 -3.26 9.34
C SER A 96 -4.46 -3.52 9.69
N GLY A 97 -5.15 -4.14 8.73
CA GLY A 97 -6.57 -4.45 8.84
C GLY A 97 -7.13 -5.09 7.58
N SER A 98 -8.45 -5.22 7.54
CA SER A 98 -9.21 -5.90 6.48
C SER A 98 -10.27 -4.97 5.89
N ALA A 99 -10.85 -5.38 4.76
CA ALA A 99 -11.97 -4.70 4.15
C ALA A 99 -13.02 -5.71 3.70
N VAL A 100 -14.28 -5.32 3.75
CA VAL A 100 -15.43 -6.13 3.36
C VAL A 100 -16.36 -5.33 2.46
N VAL A 101 -17.14 -6.03 1.65
CA VAL A 101 -18.31 -5.46 0.98
C VAL A 101 -19.50 -5.65 1.93
N ASP A 102 -20.11 -4.56 2.37
CA ASP A 102 -21.29 -4.62 3.24
C ASP A 102 -22.57 -4.75 2.39
N TRP A 103 -22.78 -5.95 1.84
CA TRP A 103 -23.85 -6.26 0.89
C TRP A 103 -25.26 -5.89 1.37
N HIS A 104 -25.48 -5.93 2.68
CA HIS A 104 -26.77 -5.67 3.29
C HIS A 104 -26.88 -4.29 3.92
N ASN A 105 -25.88 -3.42 3.70
CA ASN A 105 -25.80 -2.09 4.30
C ASN A 105 -26.02 -2.12 5.83
N THR A 106 -25.44 -3.12 6.51
CA THR A 106 -25.57 -3.29 7.97
C THR A 106 -24.92 -2.16 8.77
N SER A 107 -24.00 -1.43 8.14
CA SER A 107 -23.33 -0.24 8.68
C SER A 107 -24.12 1.06 8.49
N ASP A 108 -25.17 1.06 7.66
CA ASP A 108 -25.87 2.26 7.18
C ASP A 108 -24.99 3.28 6.43
N PHE A 109 -23.78 2.91 6.00
CA PHE A 109 -22.87 3.80 5.25
C PHE A 109 -23.16 3.88 3.74
N GLY A 110 -23.91 2.92 3.21
CA GLY A 110 -24.24 2.79 1.80
C GLY A 110 -25.08 3.95 1.27
N LYS A 111 -24.87 4.31 0.00
CA LYS A 111 -25.63 5.35 -0.70
C LYS A 111 -26.28 4.80 -1.96
N ASP A 112 -27.40 5.42 -2.35
CA ASP A 112 -28.12 5.15 -3.60
C ASP A 112 -28.47 3.66 -3.81
N GLY A 113 -28.74 2.94 -2.71
CA GLY A 113 -29.07 1.52 -2.72
C GLY A 113 -27.91 0.58 -3.07
N LYS A 114 -26.66 1.07 -3.04
CA LYS A 114 -25.45 0.28 -3.31
C LYS A 114 -24.72 -0.09 -2.01
N PRO A 115 -24.09 -1.28 -1.95
CA PRO A 115 -23.31 -1.67 -0.78
C PRO A 115 -22.02 -0.85 -0.70
N PRO A 116 -21.64 -0.33 0.48
CA PRO A 116 -20.35 0.31 0.66
C PRO A 116 -19.24 -0.75 0.80
N LEU A 117 -18.00 -0.36 0.52
CA LEU A 117 -16.84 -1.04 1.09
C LEU A 117 -16.59 -0.50 2.48
N VAL A 118 -16.26 -1.37 3.44
CA VAL A 118 -15.92 -1.00 4.82
C VAL A 118 -14.57 -1.58 5.16
N ALA A 119 -13.63 -0.72 5.54
CA ALA A 119 -12.32 -1.07 6.05
C ALA A 119 -12.36 -1.06 7.58
N ILE A 120 -11.78 -2.08 8.20
CA ILE A 120 -11.61 -2.22 9.64
C ILE A 120 -10.12 -2.31 9.90
N TYR A 121 -9.56 -1.34 10.61
CA TYR A 121 -8.12 -1.20 10.76
C TYR A 121 -7.74 -0.79 12.17
N THR A 122 -6.49 -1.08 12.55
CA THR A 122 -5.96 -0.64 13.84
C THR A 122 -5.51 0.81 13.75
N GLY A 123 -6.00 1.68 14.60
CA GLY A 123 -5.41 3.00 14.83
C GLY A 123 -4.31 2.91 15.87
N HIS A 124 -3.13 3.47 15.59
CA HIS A 124 -2.01 3.50 16.54
C HIS A 124 -1.59 4.92 16.87
N ARG A 125 -1.61 5.28 18.16
CA ARG A 125 -1.10 6.55 18.69
C ARG A 125 -0.29 6.30 19.96
N GLN A 126 1.01 6.59 19.92
CA GLN A 126 1.90 6.55 21.09
C GLN A 126 1.79 5.25 21.92
N GLY A 127 1.78 4.09 21.26
CA GLY A 127 1.68 2.78 21.92
C GLY A 127 0.26 2.33 22.27
N ARG A 128 -0.74 3.22 22.18
CA ARG A 128 -2.15 2.85 22.28
C ARG A 128 -2.66 2.39 20.93
N GLN A 129 -3.35 1.25 20.91
CA GLN A 129 -4.04 0.72 19.73
C GLN A 129 -5.54 0.67 19.96
N ASP A 130 -6.32 1.16 19.00
CA ASP A 130 -7.77 1.05 18.93
C ASP A 130 -8.23 0.51 17.56
N GLN A 131 -9.47 0.07 17.45
CA GLN A 131 -10.04 -0.41 16.19
C GLN A 131 -10.88 0.70 15.57
N ARG A 132 -10.70 0.93 14.27
CA ARG A 132 -11.29 2.04 13.53
C ARG A 132 -11.98 1.54 12.27
N LEU A 133 -12.91 2.34 11.79
CA LEU A 133 -13.61 2.09 10.54
C LEU A 133 -13.30 3.18 9.52
N ALA A 134 -13.34 2.81 8.26
CA ALA A 134 -13.49 3.73 7.15
C ALA A 134 -14.42 3.09 6.10
N PHE A 135 -15.10 3.90 5.31
CA PHE A 135 -15.99 3.39 4.28
C PHE A 135 -15.84 4.12 2.96
N SER A 136 -16.21 3.44 1.88
CA SER A 136 -16.19 3.95 0.51
C SER A 136 -17.51 3.64 -0.19
N ASN A 137 -18.05 4.64 -0.89
CA ASN A 137 -19.26 4.54 -1.72
C ASN A 137 -18.97 4.65 -3.22
N ASP A 138 -17.70 4.66 -3.61
CA ASP A 138 -17.24 4.87 -4.99
C ASP A 138 -16.32 3.74 -5.46
N ARG A 139 -16.62 2.51 -5.05
CA ARG A 139 -15.82 1.30 -5.37
C ARG A 139 -14.37 1.42 -4.87
N GLY A 140 -14.19 1.91 -3.65
CA GLY A 140 -12.88 1.99 -3.00
C GLY A 140 -11.97 3.10 -3.53
N ARG A 141 -12.46 4.05 -4.32
CA ARG A 141 -11.63 5.12 -4.90
C ARG A 141 -11.33 6.22 -3.87
N THR A 142 -12.28 6.52 -3.00
CA THR A 142 -12.11 7.42 -1.86
C THR A 142 -12.68 6.81 -0.59
N TRP A 143 -12.11 7.19 0.56
CA TRP A 143 -12.46 6.63 1.86
C TRP A 143 -12.77 7.75 2.86
N THR A 144 -13.81 7.53 3.66
CA THR A 144 -14.20 8.39 4.77
C THR A 144 -13.96 7.63 6.08
N GLN A 145 -13.11 8.17 6.96
CA GLN A 145 -12.88 7.59 8.29
C GLN A 145 -14.10 7.86 9.20
N TYR A 146 -14.44 6.88 10.05
CA TYR A 146 -15.57 6.90 11.00
C TYR A 146 -15.07 6.75 12.44
#